data_AF-A0A1X1ZXT3-F1
#
_entry.id   AF-A0A1X1ZXT3-F1
#
_cell.length_a   1.000
_cell.length_b   1.000
_cell.length_c   1.000
_cell.angle_alpha   90.00
_cell.angle_beta   90.00
_cell.angle_gamma   90.00
#
_symmetry.space_group_name_H-M   'P 1'
#
loop_
_entity.id
_entity.type
_entity.pdbx_description
1 polymer ?
#
loop_
_entity_poly.entity_id
_entity_poly.type
_entity_poly.pdbx_seq_one_letter_code
_entity_poly.pdbx_strand_id
1 'polypeptide(L)'
;MVMGGHPQRGRPITGVPQAARMLGRDVRTVRRMIESGELEGGASLAHKRRQWFVYTDQPLLQTQGRAPAARPEHGEIAALRAENADLRARAMAAEEGERLLLAGQATLRDALRQSQSTLAAVMAANENMLRGADGYRMAADGYRGAADEFRQGAAGYVEVVKQAQATIGMLENVLESYSDTISQHITPGHAGALNT
;
A
#
# COMPACT_ATOMS: atom_id res chain seq x y z
N MET A 1 -23.70 -9.58 -59.45
CA MET A 1 -24.90 -10.31 -59.00
C MET A 1 -25.99 -9.27 -58.77
N VAL A 2 -26.98 -9.15 -59.66
CA VAL A 2 -28.02 -8.10 -59.56
C VAL A 2 -28.97 -8.49 -58.43
N MET A 3 -28.79 -7.90 -57.26
CA MET A 3 -29.72 -8.08 -56.14
C MET A 3 -31.05 -7.43 -56.55
N GLY A 4 -32.01 -8.25 -56.99
CA GLY A 4 -33.41 -7.88 -57.04
C GLY A 4 -33.87 -7.64 -55.61
N GLY A 5 -33.85 -6.39 -55.18
CA GLY A 5 -34.09 -6.03 -53.79
C GLY A 5 -34.73 -4.65 -53.71
N HIS A 6 -35.61 -4.49 -52.73
CA HIS A 6 -36.11 -3.17 -52.36
C HIS A 6 -34.92 -2.29 -51.91
N PRO A 7 -34.94 -0.99 -52.20
CA PRO A 7 -33.86 -0.08 -51.77
C PRO A 7 -33.67 -0.16 -50.25
N GLN A 8 -32.42 -0.12 -49.79
CA GLN A 8 -32.09 -0.13 -48.37
C GLN A 8 -32.75 1.07 -47.68
N ARG A 9 -33.54 0.80 -46.62
CA ARG A 9 -34.20 1.86 -45.84
C ARG A 9 -33.15 2.79 -45.23
N GLY A 10 -33.26 4.09 -45.53
CA GLY A 10 -32.40 5.13 -44.97
C GLY A 10 -31.23 5.58 -45.85
N ARG A 11 -30.94 4.92 -46.98
CA ARG A 11 -29.94 5.42 -47.94
C ARG A 11 -30.60 6.26 -49.04
N PRO A 12 -30.04 7.43 -49.37
CA PRO A 12 -30.57 8.27 -50.45
C PRO A 12 -30.36 7.56 -51.80
N ILE A 13 -31.45 7.40 -52.55
CA ILE A 13 -31.47 6.75 -53.86
C ILE A 13 -31.76 7.78 -54.97
N THR A 14 -31.19 7.53 -56.14
CA THR A 14 -31.46 8.29 -57.37
C THR A 14 -31.75 7.32 -58.51
N GLY A 15 -32.60 7.74 -59.45
CA GLY A 15 -32.88 6.95 -60.64
C GLY A 15 -31.69 6.92 -61.61
N VAL A 16 -31.55 5.83 -62.37
CA VAL A 16 -30.46 5.69 -63.36
C VAL A 16 -30.32 6.88 -64.34
N PRO A 17 -31.41 7.49 -64.86
CA PRO A 17 -31.26 8.65 -65.75
C PRO A 17 -30.60 9.87 -65.08
N GLN A 18 -30.84 10.06 -63.79
CA GLN A 18 -30.23 11.14 -63.03
C GLN A 18 -28.80 10.79 -62.61
N ALA A 19 -28.53 9.53 -62.24
CA ALA A 19 -27.15 9.05 -62.05
C ALA A 19 -26.30 9.16 -63.32
N ALA A 20 -26.87 8.86 -64.48
CA ALA A 20 -26.23 9.00 -65.80
C ALA A 20 -25.82 10.46 -66.08
N ARG A 21 -26.69 11.42 -65.74
CA ARG A 21 -26.37 12.86 -65.83
C ARG A 21 -25.26 13.27 -64.86
N MET A 22 -25.29 12.77 -63.62
CA MET A 22 -24.26 13.06 -62.62
C MET A 22 -22.89 12.48 -62.97
N LEU A 23 -22.86 11.33 -63.65
CA LEU A 23 -21.63 10.64 -64.06
C LEU A 23 -21.16 11.02 -65.48
N GLY A 24 -21.94 11.83 -66.22
CA GLY A 24 -21.65 12.16 -67.62
C GLY A 24 -21.62 10.94 -68.55
N ARG A 25 -22.36 9.86 -68.23
CA ARG A 25 -22.35 8.58 -68.97
C ARG A 25 -23.72 8.23 -69.52
N ASP A 26 -23.77 7.35 -70.52
CA ASP A 26 -25.02 6.78 -71.01
C ASP A 26 -25.70 5.93 -69.91
N VAL A 27 -27.03 6.01 -69.82
CA VAL A 27 -27.92 5.15 -69.02
C VAL A 27 -27.61 3.66 -69.20
N ARG A 28 -27.26 3.22 -70.42
CA ARG A 28 -26.86 1.84 -70.71
C ARG A 28 -25.56 1.46 -69.99
N THR A 29 -24.60 2.37 -69.95
CA THR A 29 -23.32 2.19 -69.25
C THR A 29 -23.55 2.14 -67.74
N VAL A 30 -24.37 3.04 -67.19
CA VAL A 30 -24.72 3.01 -65.76
C VAL A 30 -25.42 1.71 -65.38
N ARG A 31 -26.33 1.20 -66.22
CA ARG A 31 -26.96 -0.12 -66.01
C ARG A 31 -25.92 -1.24 -65.99
N ARG A 32 -24.99 -1.25 -66.95
CA ARG A 32 -23.90 -2.24 -67.00
C ARG A 32 -23.01 -2.16 -65.75
N MET A 33 -22.75 -0.96 -65.23
CA MET A 33 -21.97 -0.75 -64.01
C MET A 33 -22.69 -1.27 -62.75
N ILE A 34 -24.02 -1.15 -62.69
CA ILE A 34 -24.82 -1.77 -61.62
C ILE A 34 -24.76 -3.31 -61.73
N GLU A 35 -24.82 -3.83 -62.95
CA GLU A 35 -24.77 -5.28 -63.21
C GLU A 35 -23.38 -5.88 -62.90
N SER A 36 -22.30 -5.16 -63.23
CA SER A 36 -20.91 -5.54 -62.92
C SER A 36 -20.55 -5.34 -61.45
N GLY A 37 -21.37 -4.59 -60.69
CA GLY A 37 -21.13 -4.30 -59.28
C GLY A 37 -20.17 -3.12 -59.04
N GLU A 38 -19.82 -2.37 -60.09
CA GLU A 38 -19.04 -1.12 -59.97
C GLU A 38 -19.86 0.03 -59.35
N LEU A 39 -21.19 -0.01 -59.48
CA LEU A 39 -22.10 0.90 -58.79
C LEU A 39 -23.03 0.11 -57.88
N GLU A 40 -23.12 0.53 -56.62
CA GLU A 40 -24.10 0.00 -55.68
C GLU A 40 -25.50 0.47 -56.10
N GLY A 41 -26.28 -0.47 -56.60
CA GLY A 41 -27.62 -0.20 -57.10
C GLY A 41 -28.40 -1.48 -57.31
N GLY A 42 -29.68 -1.34 -57.59
CA GLY A 42 -30.57 -2.47 -57.77
C GLY A 42 -31.65 -2.18 -58.81
N ALA A 43 -32.36 -3.24 -59.18
CA ALA A 43 -33.57 -3.13 -59.97
C ALA A 43 -34.76 -3.50 -59.09
N SER A 44 -35.66 -2.55 -58.86
CA SER A 44 -36.92 -2.78 -58.16
C SER A 44 -38.07 -2.96 -59.16
N LEU A 45 -38.98 -3.88 -58.87
CA LEU A 45 -40.25 -4.01 -59.60
C LEU A 45 -41.28 -3.08 -58.97
N ALA A 46 -41.37 -1.86 -59.48
CA ALA A 46 -42.43 -0.93 -59.10
C ALA A 46 -43.49 -0.92 -60.21
N HIS A 47 -44.76 -1.19 -59.86
CA HIS A 47 -45.90 -1.07 -60.77
C HIS A 47 -45.76 -1.86 -62.09
N LYS A 48 -45.39 -3.15 -62.03
CA LYS A 48 -45.19 -4.05 -63.19
C LYS A 48 -44.09 -3.61 -64.18
N ARG A 49 -43.26 -2.60 -63.85
CA ARG A 49 -42.11 -2.17 -64.66
C ARG A 49 -40.82 -2.20 -63.83
N ARG A 50 -39.70 -2.60 -64.45
CA ARG A 50 -38.39 -2.71 -63.80
C ARG A 50 -37.75 -1.32 -63.72
N GLN A 51 -37.74 -0.72 -62.54
CA GLN A 51 -37.10 0.57 -62.26
C GLN A 51 -35.72 0.35 -61.64
N TRP A 52 -34.71 1.00 -62.20
CA TRP A 52 -33.32 0.89 -61.73
C TRP A 52 -32.97 2.09 -60.84
N PHE A 53 -32.28 1.82 -59.73
CA PHE A 53 -31.85 2.84 -58.76
C PHE A 53 -30.37 2.67 -58.39
N VAL A 54 -29.74 3.78 -57.99
CA VAL A 54 -28.33 3.88 -57.57
C VAL A 54 -28.27 4.71 -56.28
N TYR A 55 -27.42 4.33 -55.33
CA TYR A 55 -27.24 5.12 -54.10
C TYR A 55 -26.35 6.35 -54.33
N THR A 56 -26.75 7.52 -53.83
CA THR A 56 -26.04 8.79 -54.09
C THR A 56 -24.86 9.06 -53.16
N ASP A 57 -24.73 8.28 -52.08
CA ASP A 57 -23.63 8.35 -51.12
C ASP A 57 -22.32 7.72 -51.62
N GLN A 58 -22.32 7.19 -52.85
CA GLN A 58 -21.15 6.56 -53.45
C GLN A 58 -20.08 7.58 -53.87
N PRO A 59 -18.80 7.30 -53.61
CA PRO A 59 -17.69 8.22 -53.91
C PRO A 59 -17.56 8.51 -55.43
N LEU A 60 -17.95 7.55 -56.28
CA LEU A 60 -17.96 7.71 -57.74
C LEU A 60 -18.92 8.81 -58.22
N LEU A 61 -20.02 9.06 -57.50
CA LEU A 61 -20.96 10.14 -57.81
C LEU A 61 -20.60 11.47 -57.12
N GLN A 62 -19.89 11.43 -55.99
CA GLN A 62 -19.48 12.64 -55.25
C GLN A 62 -18.28 13.35 -55.87
N THR A 63 -17.41 12.61 -56.57
CA THR A 63 -16.15 13.14 -57.13
C THR A 63 -16.36 14.07 -58.34
N GLN A 64 -17.46 13.97 -59.09
CA GLN A 64 -17.68 14.77 -60.31
C GLN A 64 -18.57 16.01 -60.13
N GLY A 65 -19.26 16.15 -58.99
CA GLY A 65 -20.06 17.34 -58.66
C GLY A 65 -19.28 18.47 -58.00
N ARG A 66 -18.01 18.24 -57.63
CA ARG A 66 -17.14 19.27 -57.07
C ARG A 66 -16.38 19.95 -58.21
N ALA A 67 -16.85 21.14 -58.60
CA ALA A 67 -16.03 22.08 -59.36
C ALA A 67 -14.63 22.15 -58.71
N PRO A 68 -13.54 22.25 -59.50
CA PRO A 68 -12.19 22.27 -58.92
C PRO A 68 -12.13 23.46 -57.97
N ALA A 69 -12.04 23.18 -56.67
CA ALA A 69 -11.79 24.22 -55.70
C ALA A 69 -10.48 24.88 -56.13
N ALA A 70 -10.53 26.19 -56.40
CA ALA A 70 -9.35 26.98 -56.67
C ALA A 70 -8.35 26.70 -55.55
N ARG A 71 -7.24 26.04 -55.89
CA ARG A 71 -6.19 25.53 -55.01
C ARG A 71 -5.78 26.58 -53.96
N PRO A 72 -6.19 26.49 -52.68
CA PRO A 72 -5.58 27.25 -51.58
C PRO A 72 -4.45 26.44 -50.91
N GLU A 73 -4.01 25.34 -51.55
CA GLU A 73 -3.63 24.14 -50.82
C GLU A 73 -2.20 24.12 -50.30
N HIS A 74 -1.29 25.03 -50.67
CA HIS A 74 0.09 24.95 -50.19
C HIS A 74 0.34 25.80 -48.93
N GLY A 75 -0.33 26.94 -48.79
CA GLY A 75 -0.20 27.82 -47.64
C GLY A 75 -0.92 27.30 -46.40
N GLU A 76 -2.19 26.91 -46.53
CA GLU A 76 -2.97 26.34 -45.42
C GLU A 76 -2.41 25.01 -44.95
N ILE A 77 -1.96 24.15 -45.86
CA ILE A 77 -1.33 22.87 -45.48
C ILE A 77 0.00 23.12 -44.75
N ALA A 78 0.78 24.14 -45.15
CA ALA A 78 2.00 24.49 -44.42
C ALA A 78 1.68 25.05 -43.01
N ALA A 79 0.66 25.90 -42.89
CA ALA A 79 0.21 26.44 -41.60
C ALA A 79 -0.30 25.33 -40.65
N LEU A 80 -1.14 24.42 -41.15
CA LEU A 80 -1.67 23.29 -40.38
C LEU A 80 -0.58 22.30 -39.97
N ARG A 81 0.49 22.13 -40.77
CA ARG A 81 1.66 21.32 -40.38
C ARG A 81 2.48 22.01 -39.29
N ALA A 82 2.65 23.32 -39.36
CA ALA A 82 3.32 24.09 -38.33
C ALA A 82 2.54 24.03 -37.00
N GLU A 83 1.22 24.20 -37.06
CA GLU A 83 0.34 24.05 -35.89
C GLU A 83 0.36 22.63 -35.33
N ASN A 84 0.31 21.59 -36.17
CA ASN A 84 0.47 20.21 -35.71
C ASN A 84 1.83 19.96 -35.05
N ALA A 85 2.91 20.56 -35.57
CA ALA A 85 4.23 20.44 -34.98
C ALA A 85 4.27 21.11 -33.59
N ASP A 86 3.66 22.28 -33.43
CA ASP A 86 3.59 22.99 -32.16
C ASP A 86 2.71 22.24 -31.13
N LEU A 87 1.56 21.72 -31.56
CA LEU A 87 0.69 20.89 -30.71
C LEU A 87 1.40 19.62 -30.25
N ARG A 88 2.16 18.96 -31.14
CA ARG A 88 2.97 17.78 -30.77
C ARG A 88 4.08 18.15 -29.80
N ALA A 89 4.74 19.30 -29.99
CA ALA A 89 5.75 19.77 -29.05
C ALA A 89 5.16 20.01 -27.65
N ARG A 90 3.98 20.64 -27.57
CA ARG A 90 3.25 20.85 -26.31
C ARG A 90 2.80 19.54 -25.67
N ALA A 91 2.32 18.58 -26.46
CA ALA A 91 1.93 17.26 -25.96
C ALA A 91 3.13 16.51 -25.35
N MET A 92 4.28 16.50 -26.04
CA MET A 92 5.50 15.89 -25.51
C MET A 92 5.98 16.58 -24.22
N ALA A 93 5.90 17.91 -24.15
CA ALA A 93 6.23 18.65 -22.93
C ALA A 93 5.27 18.32 -21.77
N ALA A 94 3.98 18.13 -22.05
CA ALA A 94 2.99 17.75 -21.05
C ALA A 94 3.22 16.31 -20.54
N GLU A 95 3.50 15.36 -21.43
CA GLU A 95 3.84 13.97 -21.07
C GLU A 95 5.10 13.89 -20.21
N GLU A 96 6.12 14.68 -20.52
CA GLU A 96 7.34 14.72 -19.70
C GLU A 96 7.06 15.34 -18.33
N GLY A 97 6.20 16.38 -18.27
CA GLY A 97 5.71 16.94 -17.00
C GLY A 97 4.97 15.90 -16.15
N GLU A 98 4.09 15.09 -16.77
CA GLU A 98 3.38 14.01 -16.08
C GLU A 98 4.35 12.96 -15.54
N ARG A 99 5.36 12.54 -16.33
CA ARG A 99 6.39 11.61 -15.87
C ARG A 99 7.15 12.15 -14.66
N LEU A 100 7.54 13.42 -14.67
CA LEU A 100 8.21 14.05 -13.54
C LEU A 100 7.31 14.13 -12.30
N LEU A 101 6.02 14.42 -12.47
CA LEU A 101 5.06 14.41 -11.38
C LEU A 101 4.86 13.02 -10.77
N LEU A 102 4.74 11.99 -11.61
CA LEU A 102 4.64 10.60 -11.15
C LEU A 102 5.91 10.15 -10.41
N ALA A 103 7.09 10.52 -10.92
CA ALA A 103 8.36 10.28 -10.25
C ALA A 103 8.42 11.00 -8.89
N GLY A 104 8.01 12.28 -8.84
CA GLY A 104 7.92 13.03 -7.59
C GLY A 104 6.91 12.44 -6.59
N GLN A 105 5.78 11.92 -7.07
CA GLN A 105 4.80 11.25 -6.21
C GLN A 105 5.36 9.94 -5.65
N ALA A 106 6.11 9.18 -6.44
CA ALA A 106 6.76 7.94 -6.00
C ALA A 106 7.78 8.23 -4.89
N THR A 107 8.64 9.23 -5.05
CA THR A 107 9.63 9.61 -4.03
C THR A 107 8.98 10.09 -2.74
N LEU A 108 7.89 10.86 -2.82
CA LEU A 108 7.14 11.30 -1.64
C LEU A 108 6.48 10.11 -0.91
N ARG A 109 5.93 9.15 -1.65
CA ARG A 109 5.36 7.93 -1.05
C ARG A 109 6.42 7.09 -0.36
N ASP A 110 7.60 6.96 -0.95
CA ASP A 110 8.71 6.21 -0.36
C ASP A 110 9.27 6.92 0.88
N ALA A 111 9.40 8.25 0.84
CA ALA A 111 9.75 9.04 2.01
C ALA A 111 8.72 8.89 3.15
N LEU A 112 7.42 8.85 2.83
CA LEU A 112 6.37 8.62 3.81
C LEU A 112 6.47 7.22 4.43
N ARG A 113 6.67 6.18 3.62
CA ARG A 113 6.88 4.81 4.12
C ARG A 113 8.11 4.72 5.01
N GLN A 114 9.21 5.37 4.63
CA GLN A 114 10.42 5.42 5.43
C GLN A 114 10.18 6.12 6.77
N SER A 115 9.45 7.23 6.77
CA SER A 115 9.06 7.95 7.99
C SER A 115 8.19 7.06 8.91
N GLN A 116 7.20 6.36 8.37
CA GLN A 116 6.37 5.44 9.14
C GLN A 116 7.19 4.28 9.73
N SER A 117 8.11 3.71 8.96
CA SER A 117 9.00 2.63 9.42
C SER A 117 9.92 3.10 10.55
N THR A 118 10.52 4.29 10.41
CA THR A 118 11.40 4.85 11.45
C THR A 118 10.63 5.17 12.74
N LEU A 119 9.42 5.71 12.64
CA LEU A 119 8.55 5.93 13.81
C LEU A 119 8.22 4.60 14.52
N ALA A 120 7.89 3.56 13.77
CA ALA A 120 7.63 2.23 14.35
C ALA A 120 8.87 1.66 15.06
N ALA A 121 10.06 1.82 14.46
CA ALA A 121 11.33 1.39 15.05
C ALA A 121 11.64 2.16 16.36
N VAL A 122 11.38 3.47 16.39
CA VAL A 122 11.57 4.30 17.60
C VAL A 122 10.61 3.85 18.70
N MET A 123 9.34 3.59 18.38
CA MET A 123 8.36 3.10 19.37
C MET A 123 8.79 1.75 19.96
N ALA A 124 9.24 0.81 19.12
CA ALA A 124 9.75 -0.49 19.57
C ALA A 124 11.02 -0.35 20.42
N ALA A 125 11.93 0.54 20.05
CA ALA A 125 13.13 0.83 20.84
C ALA A 125 12.78 1.41 22.22
N ASN A 126 11.82 2.33 22.27
CA ASN A 126 11.35 2.93 23.52
C ASN A 126 10.68 1.88 24.43
N GLU A 127 9.86 0.98 23.87
CA GLU A 127 9.26 -0.11 24.63
C GLU A 127 10.32 -1.05 25.23
N ASN A 128 11.34 -1.42 24.44
CA ASN A 128 12.46 -2.22 24.94
C ASN A 128 13.24 -1.51 26.04
N MET A 129 13.43 -0.19 25.92
CA MET A 129 14.08 0.62 26.95
C MET A 129 13.29 0.60 28.25
N LEU A 130 11.96 0.76 28.18
CA LEU A 130 11.07 0.71 29.35
C LEU A 130 11.12 -0.66 30.02
N ARG A 131 11.03 -1.76 29.26
CA ARG A 131 11.18 -3.12 29.81
C ARG A 131 12.53 -3.33 30.48
N GLY A 132 13.60 -2.78 29.90
CA GLY A 132 14.93 -2.81 30.49
C GLY A 132 14.98 -2.06 31.83
N ALA A 133 14.39 -0.87 31.89
CA ALA A 133 14.30 -0.07 33.11
C ALA A 133 13.51 -0.79 34.22
N ASP A 134 12.39 -1.44 33.89
CA ASP A 134 11.63 -2.25 34.85
C ASP A 134 12.45 -3.43 35.36
N GLY A 135 13.21 -4.09 34.49
CA GLY A 135 14.13 -5.17 34.88
C GLY A 135 15.20 -4.71 35.87
N TYR A 136 15.80 -3.53 35.65
CA TYR A 136 16.74 -2.94 36.61
C TYR A 136 16.08 -2.62 37.95
N ARG A 137 14.84 -2.12 37.93
CA ARG A 137 14.10 -1.84 39.17
C ARG A 137 13.84 -3.13 39.96
N MET A 138 13.36 -4.18 39.30
CA MET A 138 13.14 -5.49 39.93
C MET A 138 14.44 -6.07 40.52
N ALA A 139 15.56 -5.95 39.81
CA ALA A 139 16.86 -6.38 40.32
C ALA A 139 17.27 -5.59 41.58
N ALA A 140 17.10 -4.26 41.56
CA ALA A 140 17.39 -3.41 42.72
C ALA A 140 16.52 -3.77 43.94
N ASP A 141 15.23 -4.02 43.73
CA ASP A 141 14.32 -4.47 44.78
C ASP A 141 14.73 -5.85 45.32
N GLY A 142 15.16 -6.76 44.45
CA GLY A 142 15.71 -8.06 44.83
C GLY A 142 16.97 -7.96 45.70
N TYR A 143 17.92 -7.09 45.34
CA TYR A 143 19.11 -6.84 46.15
C TYR A 143 18.77 -6.24 47.51
N ARG A 144 17.79 -5.32 47.57
CA ARG A 144 17.31 -4.76 48.83
C ARG A 144 16.71 -5.86 49.72
N GLY A 145 15.86 -6.73 49.16
CA GLY A 145 15.29 -7.86 49.89
C GLY A 145 16.35 -8.80 50.46
N ALA A 146 17.34 -9.19 49.65
CA ALA A 146 18.46 -10.03 50.10
C ALA A 146 19.29 -9.37 51.20
N ALA A 147 19.51 -8.05 51.12
CA ALA A 147 20.22 -7.31 52.16
C ALA A 147 19.42 -7.27 53.48
N ASP A 148 18.10 -7.16 53.41
CA ASP A 148 17.23 -7.18 54.59
C ASP A 148 17.20 -8.57 55.24
N GLU A 149 17.13 -9.64 54.45
CA GLU A 149 17.23 -11.03 54.94
C GLU A 149 18.57 -11.29 55.63
N PHE A 150 19.67 -10.85 55.02
CA PHE A 150 21.00 -10.98 55.64
C PHE A 150 21.09 -10.23 56.96
N ARG A 151 20.52 -9.02 57.03
CA ARG A 151 20.49 -8.22 58.27
C ARG A 151 19.67 -8.92 59.36
N GLN A 152 18.52 -9.48 59.02
CA GLN A 152 17.69 -10.24 59.96
C GLN A 152 18.41 -11.50 60.46
N GLY A 153 19.06 -12.24 59.57
CA GLY A 153 19.87 -13.40 59.93
C GLY A 153 21.01 -13.03 60.88
N ALA A 154 21.75 -11.96 60.56
CA ALA A 154 22.82 -11.45 61.41
C ALA A 154 22.31 -11.04 62.81
N ALA A 155 21.15 -10.38 62.89
CA ALA A 155 20.53 -10.05 64.17
C ALA A 155 20.15 -11.31 64.97
N GLY A 156 19.59 -12.33 64.31
CA GLY A 156 19.30 -13.63 64.93
C GLY A 156 20.55 -14.31 65.49
N TYR A 157 21.66 -14.31 64.75
CA TYR A 157 22.94 -14.83 65.23
C TYR A 157 23.44 -14.10 66.47
N VAL A 158 23.34 -12.76 66.50
CA VAL A 158 23.73 -11.96 67.66
C VAL A 158 22.92 -12.35 68.90
N GLU A 159 21.61 -12.56 68.75
CA GLU A 159 20.76 -13.00 69.87
C GLU A 159 21.12 -14.41 70.35
N VAL A 160 21.40 -15.35 69.44
CA VAL A 160 21.85 -16.70 69.80
C VAL A 160 23.18 -16.63 70.58
N VAL A 161 24.13 -15.79 70.15
CA VAL A 161 25.40 -15.61 70.85
C VAL A 161 25.20 -15.01 72.24
N LYS A 162 24.33 -14.01 72.40
CA LYS A 162 23.98 -13.45 73.71
C LYS A 162 23.37 -14.51 74.63
N GLN A 163 22.46 -15.32 74.11
CA GLN A 163 21.83 -16.39 74.88
C GLN A 163 22.87 -17.43 75.33
N ALA A 164 23.79 -17.84 74.44
CA ALA A 164 24.86 -18.77 74.78
C ALA A 164 25.80 -18.20 75.86
N GLN A 165 26.14 -16.90 75.80
CA GLN A 165 26.94 -16.24 76.83
C GLN A 165 26.21 -16.23 78.18
N ALA A 166 24.91 -15.95 78.20
CA ALA A 166 24.11 -15.99 79.42
C ALA A 166 24.07 -17.40 80.02
N THR A 167 23.92 -18.44 79.20
CA THR A 167 23.94 -19.83 79.71
C THR A 167 25.31 -20.25 80.23
N ILE A 168 26.39 -19.81 79.59
CA ILE A 168 27.76 -20.05 80.08
C ILE A 168 27.93 -19.41 81.47
N GLY A 169 27.55 -18.14 81.65
CA GLY A 169 27.63 -17.48 82.95
C GLY A 169 26.79 -18.15 84.04
N MET A 170 25.61 -18.69 83.69
CA MET A 170 24.82 -19.50 84.62
C MET A 170 25.54 -20.80 85.03
N LEU A 171 26.17 -21.49 84.07
CA LEU A 171 26.93 -22.71 84.35
C LEU A 171 28.16 -22.44 85.23
N GLU A 172 28.86 -21.32 84.99
CA GLU A 172 29.99 -20.88 85.81
C GLU A 172 29.57 -20.63 87.26
N ASN A 173 28.46 -19.92 87.49
CA ASN A 173 27.91 -19.70 88.83
C ASN A 173 27.53 -21.01 89.54
N VAL A 174 26.95 -21.96 88.80
CA VAL A 174 26.60 -23.29 89.34
C VAL A 174 27.88 -24.05 89.73
N LEU A 175 28.91 -24.04 88.88
CA LEU A 175 30.20 -24.66 89.17
C LEU A 175 30.88 -24.07 90.42
N GLU A 176 30.86 -22.74 90.55
CA GLU A 176 31.40 -22.04 91.72
C GLU A 176 30.67 -22.45 93.01
N SER A 177 29.33 -22.48 92.98
CA SER A 177 28.53 -22.94 94.12
C SER A 177 28.81 -24.39 94.49
N TYR A 178 28.98 -25.29 93.51
CA TYR A 178 29.37 -26.68 93.78
C TYR A 178 30.77 -26.77 94.38
N SER A 179 31.73 -26.00 93.86
CA SER A 179 33.11 -25.95 94.36
C SER A 179 33.16 -25.49 95.82
N ASP A 180 32.39 -24.46 96.18
CA ASP A 180 32.28 -23.96 97.55
C ASP A 180 31.66 -25.01 98.48
N THR A 181 30.59 -25.67 98.04
CA THR A 181 29.92 -26.73 98.81
C THR A 181 30.86 -27.91 99.07
N ILE A 182 31.62 -28.32 98.05
CA ILE A 182 32.62 -29.38 98.16
C ILE A 182 33.75 -28.94 99.10
N SER A 183 34.23 -27.71 98.99
CA SER A 183 35.28 -27.17 99.87
C SER A 183 34.85 -27.15 101.33
N GLN A 184 33.58 -26.80 101.60
CA GLN A 184 32.99 -26.89 102.94
C GLN A 184 32.94 -28.33 103.48
N HIS A 185 32.70 -29.32 102.62
CA HIS A 185 32.66 -30.73 103.02
C HIS A 185 34.03 -31.43 103.12
N ILE A 186 35.03 -30.98 102.37
CA ILE A 186 36.37 -31.59 102.34
C ILE A 186 37.33 -30.98 103.37
N THR A 187 37.11 -29.72 103.79
CA THR A 187 37.93 -29.09 104.83
C THR A 187 37.59 -29.71 106.19
N PRO A 188 38.49 -30.50 106.82
CA PRO A 188 38.22 -31.14 108.10
C PRO A 188 38.30 -30.06 109.18
N GLY A 189 37.16 -29.47 109.56
CA GLY A 189 37.14 -28.45 110.60
C GLY A 189 35.89 -27.59 110.74
N HIS A 190 34.87 -27.70 109.88
CA HIS A 190 33.58 -27.03 110.15
C HIS A 190 32.71 -27.85 111.12
N ALA A 191 33.16 -27.89 112.38
CA ALA A 191 32.33 -28.19 113.52
C ALA A 191 31.35 -27.01 113.73
N GLY A 192 30.17 -27.08 113.14
CA GLY A 192 29.21 -25.99 113.28
C GLY A 192 27.86 -26.20 112.61
N ALA A 193 27.19 -27.34 112.85
CA ALA A 193 25.73 -27.46 112.91
C ALA A 193 25.30 -28.94 112.92
N LEU A 194 25.58 -29.63 114.01
CA LEU A 194 24.69 -30.71 114.47
C LEU A 194 24.34 -30.36 115.91
N ASN A 195 23.24 -29.63 116.09
CA ASN A 195 22.44 -29.64 117.31
C ASN A 195 21.03 -29.14 116.97
N THR A 196 20.08 -30.02 117.26
CA THR A 196 18.71 -29.81 117.79
C THR A 196 18.08 -28.43 117.66
#